data_AF-A0A2D7ZM72-F1
#
_entry.id   AF-A0A2D7ZM72-F1
#
_cell.length_a   1.000
_cell.length_b   1.000
_cell.length_c   1.000
_cell.angle_alpha   90.00
_cell.angle_beta   90.00
_cell.angle_gamma   90.00
#
_symmetry.space_group_name_H-M   'P 1'
#
loop_
_entity.id
_entity.type
_entity.pdbx_description
1 polymer ?
#
loop_
_entity_poly.entity_id
_entity_poly.type
_entity_poly.pdbx_seq_one_letter_code
_entity_poly.pdbx_strand_id
1 'polypeptide(L)'
;MNIFVLDTDPIEAARMYCDKHVPKMVVELLQQLGSAAIRHGATPDMMPLTKKGTPLKGGYHHHPCTVWCGESNANYAWAFIHAIELCKQYRMR
;
A
#
# COMPACT_ATOMS: atom_id res chain seq x y z
N MET A 1 -3.26 9.77 3.67
CA MET A 1 -2.68 8.64 2.92
C MET A 1 -3.51 8.49 1.68
N ASN A 2 -3.00 8.85 0.52
CA ASN A 2 -3.75 8.83 -0.71
C ASN A 2 -3.33 7.64 -1.57
N ILE A 3 -4.22 7.22 -2.46
CA ILE A 3 -3.90 6.37 -3.60
C ILE A 3 -4.22 7.22 -4.82
N PHE A 4 -3.25 7.45 -5.71
CA PHE A 4 -3.51 8.15 -6.97
C PHE A 4 -3.69 7.09 -8.06
N VAL A 5 -4.94 6.88 -8.44
CA VAL A 5 -5.29 5.91 -9.50
C VAL A 5 -5.13 6.61 -10.84
N LEU A 6 -3.97 6.41 -11.48
CA LEU A 6 -3.63 7.00 -12.78
C LEU A 6 -4.08 6.13 -13.97
N ASP A 7 -4.29 4.84 -13.73
CA ASP A 7 -4.80 3.86 -14.68
C ASP A 7 -5.59 2.78 -13.93
N THR A 8 -6.44 2.03 -14.63
CA THR A 8 -7.16 0.88 -14.04
C THR A 8 -6.26 -0.34 -13.87
N ASP A 9 -5.22 -0.49 -14.69
CA ASP A 9 -4.15 -1.45 -14.48
C ASP A 9 -3.21 -0.92 -13.37
N PRO A 10 -3.06 -1.64 -12.24
CA PRO A 10 -2.20 -1.22 -11.14
C PRO A 10 -0.72 -1.08 -11.55
N ILE A 11 -0.27 -1.81 -12.58
CA ILE A 11 1.10 -1.76 -13.08
C ILE A 11 1.33 -0.47 -13.87
N GLU A 12 0.46 -0.17 -14.83
CA GLU A 12 0.55 1.06 -15.62
C GLU A 12 0.38 2.29 -14.74
N ALA A 13 -0.57 2.26 -13.79
CA ALA A 13 -0.75 3.32 -12.81
C ALA A 13 0.56 3.62 -12.05
N ALA A 14 1.32 2.59 -11.65
CA ALA A 14 2.58 2.76 -10.92
C ALA A 14 3.69 3.38 -11.79
N ARG A 15 3.73 3.02 -13.07
CA ARG A 15 4.71 3.54 -14.05
C ARG A 15 4.48 5.02 -14.36
N MET A 16 3.21 5.45 -14.35
CA MET A 16 2.82 6.84 -14.65
C MET A 16 3.12 7.84 -13.54
N TYR A 17 3.48 7.40 -12.32
CA TYR A 17 3.88 8.33 -11.26
C TYR A 17 5.06 9.19 -11.67
N CYS A 18 5.17 10.43 -11.18
CA CYS A 18 6.43 11.16 -11.25
C CYS A 18 7.39 10.69 -10.15
N ASP A 19 8.70 10.75 -10.42
CA ASP A 19 9.74 10.16 -9.56
C ASP A 19 9.67 10.68 -8.12
N LYS A 20 9.36 11.97 -7.95
CA LYS A 20 9.24 12.61 -6.63
C LYS A 20 8.16 11.98 -5.75
N HIS A 21 7.11 11.40 -6.34
CA HIS A 21 6.02 10.79 -5.60
C HIS A 21 6.30 9.35 -5.21
N VAL A 22 7.07 8.61 -6.02
CA VAL A 22 7.28 7.15 -5.85
C VAL A 22 7.71 6.75 -4.42
N PRO A 23 8.75 7.37 -3.80
CA PRO A 23 9.20 6.96 -2.47
C PRO A 23 8.09 7.09 -1.43
N LYS A 24 7.27 8.13 -1.54
CA LYS A 24 6.18 8.40 -0.60
C LYS A 24 5.03 7.41 -0.78
N MET A 25 4.69 7.08 -2.02
CA MET A 25 3.58 6.19 -2.32
C MET A 25 3.80 4.75 -1.84
N VAL A 26 5.04 4.25 -1.92
CA VAL A 26 5.39 2.92 -1.36
C VAL A 26 5.03 2.83 0.12
N VAL A 27 5.34 3.87 0.89
CA VAL A 27 5.08 3.88 2.34
C VAL A 27 3.58 3.98 2.64
N GLU A 28 2.86 4.84 1.92
CA GLU A 28 1.42 5.02 2.16
C GLU A 28 0.61 3.77 1.82
N LEU A 29 0.90 3.11 0.70
CA LEU A 29 0.23 1.87 0.32
C LEU A 29 0.55 0.73 1.29
N LEU A 30 1.79 0.59 1.75
CA LEU A 30 2.15 -0.41 2.75
C LEU A 30 1.37 -0.22 4.06
N GLN A 31 1.20 1.03 4.49
CA GLN A 31 0.41 1.37 5.67
C GLN A 31 -1.08 1.05 5.47
N GLN A 32 -1.66 1.34 4.29
CA GLN A 32 -3.05 1.02 3.95
C GLN A 32 -3.29 -0.49 3.89
N LEU A 33 -2.42 -1.23 3.20
CA LEU A 33 -2.46 -2.70 3.10
C LEU A 33 -2.32 -3.35 4.48
N GLY A 34 -1.42 -2.83 5.32
CA GLY A 34 -1.27 -3.30 6.69
C GLY A 34 -2.53 -3.06 7.54
N SER A 35 -3.13 -1.88 7.45
CA SER A 35 -4.41 -1.61 8.12
C SER A 35 -5.54 -2.51 7.63
N ALA A 36 -5.60 -2.79 6.33
CA ALA A 36 -6.58 -3.71 5.76
C ALA A 36 -6.38 -5.15 6.28
N ALA A 37 -5.14 -5.65 6.32
CA ALA A 37 -4.83 -6.97 6.88
C ALA A 37 -5.23 -7.07 8.36
N ILE A 38 -4.87 -6.06 9.17
CA ILE A 38 -5.25 -6.00 10.60
C ILE A 38 -6.77 -5.98 10.78
N ARG A 39 -7.49 -5.20 9.97
CA ARG A 39 -8.97 -5.15 9.99
C ARG A 39 -9.60 -6.52 9.75
N HIS A 40 -8.94 -7.38 8.96
CA HIS A 40 -9.40 -8.72 8.63
C HIS A 40 -8.73 -9.82 9.48
N GLY A 41 -8.18 -9.46 10.63
CA GLY A 41 -7.75 -10.42 11.66
C GLY A 41 -6.26 -10.75 11.69
N ALA A 42 -5.42 -10.07 10.91
CA ALA A 42 -3.97 -10.25 11.03
C ALA A 42 -3.47 -9.82 12.42
N THR A 43 -2.76 -10.73 13.10
CA THR A 43 -2.15 -10.48 14.40
C THR A 43 -0.74 -9.90 14.26
N PRO A 44 -0.17 -9.26 15.29
CA PRO A 44 1.15 -8.62 15.19
C PRO A 44 2.29 -9.54 14.73
N ASP A 45 2.23 -10.84 15.03
CA ASP A 45 3.20 -11.86 14.59
C ASP A 45 3.11 -12.20 13.10
N MET A 46 1.97 -11.94 12.45
CA MET A 46 1.77 -12.11 11.02
C MET A 46 2.22 -10.90 10.21
N MET A 47 2.45 -9.77 10.87
CA MET A 47 2.75 -8.49 10.21
C MET A 47 4.26 -8.34 9.92
N PRO A 48 4.63 -7.75 8.78
CA PRO A 48 6.03 -7.48 8.49
C PRO A 48 6.65 -6.54 9.52
N LEU A 49 7.93 -6.75 9.82
CA LEU A 49 8.65 -5.91 10.77
C LEU A 49 9.06 -4.58 10.12
N THR A 50 8.94 -3.51 10.90
CA THR A 50 9.50 -2.21 10.55
C THR A 50 11.01 -2.18 10.76
N LYS A 51 11.69 -1.11 10.32
CA LYS A 51 13.12 -0.89 10.59
C LYS A 51 13.49 -0.93 12.09
N LYS A 52 12.53 -0.69 12.99
CA LYS A 52 12.73 -0.76 14.45
C LYS A 52 12.53 -2.17 15.02
N GLY A 53 12.27 -3.17 14.18
CA GLY A 53 12.00 -4.55 14.61
C GLY A 53 10.60 -4.75 15.21
N THR A 54 9.72 -3.74 15.18
CA THR A 54 8.34 -3.86 15.66
C THR A 54 7.40 -4.20 14.52
N PRO A 55 6.32 -4.98 14.76
CA PRO A 55 5.28 -5.25 13.77
C PRO A 55 4.70 -3.97 13.15
N LEU A 56 4.42 -4.02 11.84
CA LEU A 56 3.69 -2.97 11.13
C LEU A 56 2.29 -2.83 11.75
N LYS A 57 1.94 -1.60 12.13
CA LYS A 57 0.63 -1.27 12.75
C LYS A 57 -0.39 -0.70 11.75
N GLY A 58 -0.02 -0.64 10.46
CA GLY A 58 -0.78 0.06 9.43
C GLY A 58 -0.68 1.59 9.53
N GLY A 59 -1.64 2.28 8.94
CA GLY A 59 -1.83 3.73 9.02
C GLY A 59 -3.19 4.12 9.60
N TYR A 60 -3.75 5.24 9.15
CA TYR A 60 -5.05 5.75 9.62
C TYR A 60 -6.20 4.83 9.21
N HIS A 61 -6.79 4.10 10.17
CA HIS A 61 -7.80 3.05 9.93
C HIS A 61 -9.10 3.56 9.28
N HIS A 62 -9.54 4.78 9.59
CA HIS A 62 -10.78 5.36 9.06
C HIS A 62 -10.57 6.24 7.83
N HIS A 63 -9.34 6.36 7.33
CA HIS A 63 -9.08 7.17 6.14
C HIS A 63 -9.73 6.49 4.91
N PRO A 64 -10.42 7.23 4.02
CA PRO A 64 -11.17 6.64 2.90
C PRO A 64 -10.37 5.63 2.07
N CYS A 65 -9.14 5.96 1.68
CA CYS A 65 -8.29 5.03 0.93
C CYS A 65 -7.88 3.77 1.72
N THR A 66 -7.74 3.86 3.04
CA THR A 66 -7.49 2.68 3.90
C THR A 66 -8.72 1.79 3.96
N VAL A 67 -9.90 2.41 4.12
CA VAL A 67 -11.18 1.69 4.14
C VAL A 67 -11.38 0.98 2.81
N TRP A 68 -11.24 1.71 1.69
CA TRP A 68 -11.34 1.17 0.33
C TRP A 68 -10.40 -0.02 0.09
N CYS A 69 -9.13 0.09 0.49
CA CYS A 69 -8.15 -0.99 0.35
C CYS A 69 -8.60 -2.29 1.04
N GLY A 70 -9.32 -2.18 2.16
CA GLY A 70 -9.86 -3.32 2.90
C GLY A 70 -11.33 -3.65 2.62
N GLU A 71 -12.00 -2.99 1.67
CA GLU A 71 -13.43 -3.25 1.38
C GLU A 71 -13.65 -4.52 0.56
N SER A 72 -12.69 -4.91 -0.28
CA SER A 72 -12.78 -6.12 -1.09
C SER A 72 -11.42 -6.73 -1.36
N ASN A 73 -11.40 -8.03 -1.66
CA ASN A 73 -10.18 -8.72 -2.10
C ASN A 73 -9.63 -8.12 -3.40
N ALA A 74 -10.50 -7.62 -4.29
CA ALA A 74 -10.10 -6.99 -5.53
C ALA A 74 -9.35 -5.67 -5.27
N ASN A 75 -9.86 -4.82 -4.36
CA ASN A 75 -9.19 -3.56 -3.99
C ASN A 75 -7.83 -3.85 -3.33
N TYR A 76 -7.81 -4.82 -2.43
CA TYR A 76 -6.58 -5.24 -1.75
C TYR A 76 -5.54 -5.75 -2.77
N ALA A 77 -5.95 -6.63 -3.68
CA ALA A 77 -5.08 -7.17 -4.72
C ALA A 77 -4.56 -6.08 -5.66
N TRP A 78 -5.42 -5.14 -6.07
CA TRP A 78 -5.02 -4.00 -6.89
C TRP A 78 -3.96 -3.16 -6.17
N ALA A 79 -4.22 -2.76 -4.92
CA ALA A 79 -3.29 -1.96 -4.13
C ALA A 79 -1.96 -2.69 -3.86
N PHE A 80 -2.01 -4.01 -3.67
CA PHE A 80 -0.84 -4.85 -3.47
C PHE A 80 0.05 -4.91 -4.72
N ILE A 81 -0.54 -5.19 -5.90
CA ILE A 81 0.19 -5.21 -7.17
C ILE A 81 0.79 -3.82 -7.44
N HIS A 82 0.01 -2.77 -7.22
CA HIS A 82 0.42 -1.39 -7.41
C HIS A 82 1.61 -1.02 -6.48
N ALA A 83 1.57 -1.42 -5.22
CA ALA A 83 2.65 -1.21 -4.25
C ALA A 83 3.94 -1.95 -4.64
N ILE A 84 3.82 -3.19 -5.15
CA ILE A 84 4.96 -3.96 -5.65
C ILE A 84 5.59 -3.26 -6.86
N GLU A 85 4.79 -2.83 -7.82
CA GLU A 85 5.31 -2.16 -9.00
C GLU A 85 5.97 -0.83 -8.63
N LEU A 86 5.38 -0.04 -7.72
CA LEU A 86 6.03 1.17 -7.18
C LEU A 86 7.37 0.87 -6.50
N CYS A 87 7.52 -0.27 -5.81
CA CYS A 87 8.82 -0.68 -5.26
C CYS A 87 9.85 -0.96 -6.37
N LYS A 88 9.43 -1.50 -7.52
CA LYS A 88 10.32 -1.68 -8.68
C LYS A 88 10.70 -0.33 -9.28
N GLN A 89 9.72 0.55 -9.45
CA GLN A 89 9.93 1.91 -9.95
C GLN A 89 10.94 2.66 -9.07
N TYR A 90 10.82 2.59 -7.72
CA TYR A 90 11.77 3.20 -6.78
C TYR A 90 13.22 2.72 -6.92
N ARG A 91 13.43 1.50 -7.45
CA ARG A 91 14.78 0.98 -7.69
C ARG A 91 15.34 1.42 -9.05
N MET A 92 14.48 1.84 -9.97
CA MET A 92 14.84 2.22 -11.34
C MET A 92 15.04 3.73 -11.50
N ARG A 93 14.33 4.55 -10.73
CA ARG A 93 14.32 6.02 -10.79
C ARG A 93 14.27 6.63 -9.39
#